data_AF-C0P6E5-F1
#
_entry.id   AF-C0P6E5-F1
#
_cell.length_a   1.000
_cell.length_b   1.000
_cell.length_c   1.000
_cell.angle_alpha   90.00
_cell.angle_beta   90.00
_cell.angle_gamma   90.00
#
_symmetry.space_group_name_H-M   'P 1'
#
loop_
_entity.id
_entity.type
_entity.pdbx_description
1 polymer ?
#
loop_
_entity_poly.entity_id
_entity_poly.type
_entity_poly.pdbx_seq_one_letter_code
_entity_poly.pdbx_strand_id
1 'polypeptide(L)'
;MASTTDNRLDLGLLLLLLVAAATVVLAVAAAPAHTPGGNTATPPPPFRTVYAFGDSFTDTGNTRSTTGPYSFGYVSSPPYGATFFHRSTNRYSDGRLVVDFLAEALALPSYLPPYLAVSVSNANATAAGAGVNFAVAGATAIEHDFFARNNLSIDVTPQSIMTQLGWFDAHLLRSSSSSSAAAAADALFWVGEIGANDYAYTVVARDTIPPKLVRTMAVQRVTAFVEGLLERGAYNFDLFATCGSPQVTTACARPAEYVNWDGVHMTEAMYKVVAGMFFSGDGYCRPAFKDLLAMKARQGKP
;
A
#
# COMPACT_ATOMS: atom_id res chain seq x y z
N MET A 1 18.58 13.13 -43.57
CA MET A 1 19.28 12.48 -42.43
C MET A 1 18.51 12.82 -41.19
N ALA A 2 17.62 11.93 -40.75
CA ALA A 2 16.77 12.15 -39.59
C ALA A 2 17.42 11.53 -38.35
N SER A 3 17.36 12.29 -37.27
CA SER A 3 18.04 12.15 -35.99
C SER A 3 17.81 10.80 -35.32
N THR A 4 18.88 10.24 -34.77
CA THR A 4 18.88 9.16 -33.77
C THR A 4 17.97 9.53 -32.60
N THR A 5 16.90 8.77 -32.39
CA THR A 5 16.12 8.82 -31.16
C THR A 5 16.94 8.19 -30.03
N ASP A 6 17.27 9.03 -29.06
CA ASP A 6 18.04 8.70 -27.86
C ASP A 6 17.22 7.76 -26.96
N ASN A 7 17.55 6.46 -26.98
CA ASN A 7 16.95 5.41 -26.14
C ASN A 7 17.51 5.43 -24.70
N ARG A 8 17.78 6.61 -24.16
CA ARG A 8 18.06 6.75 -22.73
C ARG A 8 16.72 6.77 -22.02
N LEU A 9 16.36 5.61 -21.45
CA LEU A 9 15.40 5.53 -20.35
C LEU A 9 15.75 6.63 -19.36
N ASP A 10 14.93 7.67 -19.34
CA ASP A 10 15.13 8.81 -18.46
C ASP A 10 15.06 8.26 -17.04
N LEU A 11 16.20 8.27 -16.34
CA LEU A 11 16.29 7.87 -14.94
C LEU A 11 15.27 8.67 -14.10
N GLY A 12 14.86 9.85 -14.58
CA GLY A 12 13.77 10.65 -14.06
C GLY A 12 12.37 10.06 -14.22
N LEU A 13 12.08 9.26 -15.26
CA LEU A 13 10.80 8.54 -15.43
C LEU A 13 10.70 7.31 -14.51
N LEU A 14 11.82 6.61 -14.31
CA LEU A 14 11.91 5.53 -13.31
C LEU A 14 11.75 6.11 -11.89
N LEU A 15 12.39 7.24 -11.60
CA LEU A 15 12.23 7.96 -10.33
C LEU A 15 10.81 8.56 -10.19
N LEU A 16 10.17 9.01 -11.27
CA LEU A 16 8.78 9.48 -11.24
C LEU A 16 7.78 8.33 -11.03
N LEU A 17 8.04 7.13 -11.54
CA LEU A 17 7.21 5.95 -11.24
C LEU A 17 7.42 5.50 -9.79
N LEU A 18 8.63 5.62 -9.24
CA LEU A 18 8.93 5.39 -7.82
C LEU A 18 8.35 6.46 -6.88
N VAL A 19 8.16 7.70 -7.34
CA VAL A 19 7.55 8.80 -6.57
C VAL A 19 6.03 8.89 -6.78
N ALA A 20 5.50 8.51 -7.94
CA ALA A 20 4.05 8.40 -8.19
C ALA A 20 3.43 7.15 -7.51
N ALA A 21 4.26 6.15 -7.22
CA ALA A 21 4.01 5.05 -6.29
C ALA A 21 3.75 5.51 -4.83
N ALA A 22 4.01 6.77 -4.49
CA ALA A 22 3.67 7.37 -3.19
C ALA A 22 2.22 7.91 -3.13
N THR A 23 1.29 7.42 -3.96
CA THR A 23 -0.13 7.44 -3.55
C THR A 23 -0.30 6.43 -2.43
N VAL A 24 0.12 6.84 -1.24
CA VAL A 24 -0.27 6.23 0.02
C VAL A 24 -1.79 6.32 0.08
N VAL A 25 -2.48 5.22 -0.19
CA VAL A 25 -3.87 5.08 0.24
C VAL A 25 -3.81 4.86 1.75
N LEU A 26 -3.61 5.95 2.49
CA LEU A 26 -3.72 5.95 3.95
C LEU A 26 -5.21 6.03 4.27
N ALA A 27 -5.93 4.91 4.23
CA ALA A 27 -7.29 4.85 4.76
C ALA A 27 -7.20 4.64 6.29
N VAL A 28 -7.19 5.74 7.05
CA VAL A 28 -7.25 5.71 8.53
C VAL A 28 -8.69 6.02 8.95
N ALA A 29 -9.38 5.07 9.56
CA ALA A 29 -10.73 5.22 10.14
C ALA A 29 -10.69 5.20 11.68
N ALA A 30 -10.68 6.37 12.34
CA ALA A 30 -10.65 6.43 13.80
C ALA A 30 -11.94 5.88 14.47
N ALA A 31 -11.75 5.03 15.48
CA ALA A 31 -12.76 4.46 16.39
C ALA A 31 -13.52 5.53 17.22
N PRO A 32 -14.62 5.18 17.93
CA PRO A 32 -15.63 6.13 18.40
C PRO A 32 -15.19 6.97 19.61
N ALA A 33 -15.75 8.17 19.71
CA ALA A 33 -15.49 9.13 20.77
C ALA A 33 -15.89 8.60 22.16
N HIS A 34 -14.93 8.54 23.08
CA HIS A 34 -15.18 8.41 24.51
C HIS A 34 -15.60 9.76 25.11
N THR A 35 -16.69 9.78 25.87
CA THR A 35 -17.07 10.92 26.71
C THR A 35 -16.04 11.12 27.83
N PRO A 36 -15.67 12.37 28.19
CA PRO A 36 -14.69 12.60 29.25
C PRO A 36 -15.34 12.36 30.62
N GLY A 37 -15.17 11.15 31.15
CA GLY A 37 -15.16 10.88 32.59
C GLY A 37 -13.71 10.91 33.07
N GLY A 38 -13.41 11.76 34.04
CA GLY A 38 -12.03 12.03 34.48
C GLY A 38 -11.24 10.80 34.89
N ASN A 39 -10.08 10.61 34.26
CA ASN A 39 -8.82 10.11 34.81
C ASN A 39 -7.71 10.27 33.77
N THR A 40 -6.52 10.67 34.21
CA THR A 40 -5.33 11.00 33.39
C THR A 40 -4.65 9.77 32.78
N ALA A 41 -5.36 9.06 31.90
CA ALA A 41 -4.79 8.02 31.04
C ALA A 41 -4.83 8.49 29.58
N THR A 42 -3.72 8.33 28.86
CA THR A 42 -3.65 8.57 27.41
C THR A 42 -4.76 7.77 26.72
N PRO A 43 -5.54 8.37 25.79
CA PRO A 43 -6.56 7.63 25.06
C PRO A 43 -5.93 6.41 24.37
N PRO A 44 -6.58 5.23 24.38
CA PRO A 44 -6.06 4.08 23.65
C PRO A 44 -5.92 4.42 22.16
N PRO A 45 -4.90 3.87 21.46
CA PRO A 45 -4.72 4.13 20.04
C PRO A 45 -5.96 3.65 19.25
N PRO A 46 -6.36 4.39 18.20
CA PRO A 46 -7.60 4.13 17.46
C PRO A 46 -7.58 2.80 16.72
N PHE A 47 -6.38 2.27 16.44
CA PHE A 47 -6.18 0.97 15.83
C PHE A 47 -5.20 0.15 16.65
N ARG A 48 -5.56 -1.10 16.95
CA ARG A 48 -4.70 -2.02 17.70
C ARG A 48 -4.03 -3.07 16.80
N THR A 49 -4.57 -3.25 15.59
CA THR A 49 -4.16 -4.26 14.62
C THR A 49 -3.94 -3.59 13.26
N VAL A 50 -2.85 -3.96 12.56
CA VAL A 50 -2.58 -3.54 11.18
C VAL A 50 -2.34 -4.76 10.28
N TYR A 51 -3.04 -4.83 9.16
CA TYR A 51 -2.75 -5.77 8.09
C TYR A 51 -2.12 -5.04 6.91
N ALA A 52 -0.91 -5.42 6.53
CA ALA A 52 -0.14 -4.74 5.51
C ALA A 52 0.04 -5.58 4.24
N PHE A 53 -0.08 -4.96 3.08
CA PHE A 53 0.02 -5.56 1.74
C PHE A 53 0.88 -4.66 0.85
N GLY A 54 1.36 -5.19 -0.27
CA GLY A 54 2.16 -4.43 -1.25
C GLY A 54 3.44 -5.14 -1.64
N ASP A 55 4.45 -4.37 -2.02
CA ASP A 55 5.69 -4.89 -2.58
C ASP A 55 6.90 -4.74 -1.61
N SER A 56 8.11 -4.57 -2.16
CA SER A 56 9.37 -4.37 -1.45
C SER A 56 9.38 -3.17 -0.50
N PHE A 57 8.59 -2.12 -0.75
CA PHE A 57 8.49 -0.96 0.13
C PHE A 57 7.78 -1.27 1.45
N THR A 58 7.03 -2.37 1.49
CA THR A 58 6.25 -2.80 2.66
C THR A 58 6.72 -4.14 3.21
N ASP A 59 7.41 -4.99 2.43
CA ASP A 59 7.84 -6.32 2.85
C ASP A 59 8.80 -6.32 4.06
N THR A 60 8.33 -6.89 5.17
CA THR A 60 9.07 -7.00 6.44
C THR A 60 9.83 -8.31 6.62
N GLY A 61 9.89 -9.14 5.58
CA GLY A 61 10.71 -10.34 5.50
C GLY A 61 9.98 -11.61 5.04
N ASN A 62 8.89 -11.48 4.28
CA ASN A 62 8.31 -12.58 3.50
C ASN A 62 9.28 -13.01 2.40
N THR A 63 9.96 -12.04 1.78
CA THR A 63 11.06 -12.32 0.85
C THR A 63 12.35 -12.65 1.59
N ARG A 64 13.14 -13.57 1.05
CA ARG A 64 14.51 -13.87 1.47
C ARG A 64 15.46 -13.75 0.29
N SER A 65 16.76 -13.81 0.56
CA SER A 65 17.73 -14.07 -0.50
C SER A 65 17.30 -15.28 -1.34
N THR A 66 17.53 -15.20 -2.65
CA THR A 66 17.12 -16.19 -3.67
C THR A 66 15.61 -16.41 -3.86
N THR A 67 14.73 -15.75 -3.11
CA THR A 67 13.26 -15.79 -3.35
C THR A 67 12.70 -14.43 -3.73
N GLY A 68 13.54 -13.40 -3.74
CA GLY A 68 13.18 -12.05 -4.20
C GLY A 68 13.49 -11.86 -5.68
N PRO A 69 13.28 -10.64 -6.20
CA PRO A 69 13.58 -10.33 -7.59
C PRO A 69 15.06 -10.63 -7.88
N TYR A 70 15.34 -11.25 -9.02
CA TYR A 70 16.67 -11.71 -9.41
C TYR A 70 17.79 -10.67 -9.17
N SER A 71 17.58 -9.43 -9.60
CA SER A 71 18.55 -8.34 -9.46
C SER A 71 18.78 -7.85 -8.02
N PHE A 72 17.97 -8.31 -7.06
CA PHE A 72 18.00 -7.91 -5.66
C PHE A 72 18.02 -9.12 -4.69
N GLY A 73 18.58 -10.25 -5.13
CA GLY A 73 18.60 -11.53 -4.39
C GLY A 73 19.47 -11.58 -3.11
N TYR A 74 19.99 -10.46 -2.61
CA TYR A 74 20.91 -10.39 -1.47
C TYR A 74 20.29 -9.79 -0.19
N VAL A 75 18.97 -9.68 -0.12
CA VAL A 75 18.26 -9.04 1.01
C VAL A 75 18.62 -9.61 2.38
N SER A 76 19.08 -10.88 2.46
CA SER A 76 19.51 -11.50 3.72
C SER A 76 20.92 -11.11 4.19
N SER A 77 21.65 -10.30 3.41
CA SER A 77 23.04 -9.91 3.68
C SER A 77 23.16 -8.42 4.06
N PRO A 78 24.27 -7.95 4.65
CA PRO A 78 24.56 -6.52 4.73
C PRO A 78 24.56 -5.88 3.32
N PRO A 79 24.15 -4.61 3.16
CA PRO A 79 23.88 -3.62 4.21
C PRO A 79 22.44 -3.61 4.76
N TYR A 80 21.58 -4.57 4.39
CA TYR A 80 20.19 -4.60 4.84
C TYR A 80 20.10 -4.71 6.38
N GLY A 81 19.31 -3.83 7.00
CA GLY A 81 19.18 -3.71 8.46
C GLY A 81 20.42 -3.20 9.22
N ALA A 82 21.42 -2.60 8.55
CA ALA A 82 22.61 -2.05 9.21
C ALA A 82 22.32 -0.91 10.21
N THR A 83 21.43 0.02 9.87
CA THR A 83 21.12 1.21 10.69
C THR A 83 20.13 0.89 11.82
N PHE A 84 19.16 0.01 11.56
CA PHE A 84 18.15 -0.40 12.53
C PHE A 84 17.90 -1.91 12.44
N PHE A 85 17.76 -2.56 13.61
CA PHE A 85 17.91 -4.01 13.88
C PHE A 85 19.36 -4.53 13.88
N HIS A 86 20.30 -3.78 13.32
CA HIS A 86 21.74 -4.06 13.26
C HIS A 86 22.09 -5.45 12.69
N ARG A 87 21.18 -5.98 11.87
CA ARG A 87 21.27 -7.23 11.12
C ARG A 87 20.16 -7.22 10.07
N SER A 88 20.33 -7.99 9.00
CA SER A 88 19.24 -8.15 8.04
C SER A 88 18.03 -8.83 8.69
N THR A 89 16.85 -8.24 8.47
CA THR A 89 15.54 -8.84 8.71
C THR A 89 14.83 -9.18 7.39
N ASN A 90 15.56 -9.20 6.28
CA ASN A 90 15.05 -9.28 4.91
C ASN A 90 14.10 -8.13 4.49
N ARG A 91 14.22 -6.96 5.11
CA ARG A 91 13.60 -5.72 4.62
C ARG A 91 14.46 -5.16 3.50
N TYR A 92 13.85 -4.60 2.45
CA TYR A 92 14.56 -3.92 1.37
C TYR A 92 14.98 -2.48 1.78
N SER A 93 15.59 -2.37 2.96
CA SER A 93 16.04 -1.14 3.59
C SER A 93 17.26 -1.45 4.46
N ASP A 94 18.10 -0.45 4.71
CA ASP A 94 19.16 -0.55 5.71
C ASP A 94 18.60 -0.49 7.15
N GLY A 95 17.29 -0.30 7.33
CA GLY A 95 16.63 -0.28 8.63
C GLY A 95 15.12 -0.48 8.53
N ARG A 96 14.38 0.46 9.15
CA ARG A 96 12.91 0.45 9.20
C ARG A 96 12.27 0.80 7.85
N LEU A 97 11.06 0.31 7.63
CA LEU A 97 10.16 0.70 6.54
C LEU A 97 9.09 1.69 7.03
N VAL A 98 8.35 2.32 6.12
CA VAL A 98 7.24 3.22 6.48
C VAL A 98 6.21 2.54 7.39
N VAL A 99 5.93 1.26 7.13
CA VAL A 99 5.01 0.45 7.96
C VAL A 99 5.51 0.23 9.39
N ASP A 100 6.83 0.26 9.63
CA ASP A 100 7.39 0.16 10.98
C ASP A 100 7.17 1.48 11.75
N PHE A 101 7.32 2.64 11.09
CA PHE A 101 7.00 3.94 11.70
C PHE A 101 5.50 4.13 11.95
N LEU A 102 4.65 3.55 11.09
CA LEU A 102 3.20 3.47 11.33
C LEU A 102 2.90 2.69 12.60
N ALA A 103 3.54 1.53 12.79
CA ALA A 103 3.39 0.73 14.00
C ALA A 103 3.82 1.51 15.26
N GLU A 104 4.90 2.30 15.18
CA GLU A 104 5.33 3.20 16.27
C GLU A 104 4.30 4.30 16.55
N ALA A 105 3.79 4.97 15.51
CA ALA A 105 2.81 6.04 15.63
C ALA A 105 1.48 5.57 16.24
N LEU A 106 1.09 4.32 15.95
CA LEU A 106 -0.07 3.66 16.54
C LEU A 106 0.21 3.04 17.91
N ALA A 107 1.44 3.15 18.43
CA ALA A 107 1.88 2.52 19.67
C ALA A 107 1.56 1.02 19.72
N LEU A 108 1.74 0.33 18.59
CA LEU A 108 1.54 -1.11 18.52
C LEU A 108 2.55 -1.81 19.43
N PRO A 109 2.17 -2.93 20.07
CA PRO A 109 3.05 -3.68 20.96
C PRO A 109 4.27 -4.31 20.24
N SER A 110 4.25 -4.38 18.91
CA SER A 110 5.38 -4.85 18.09
C SER A 110 5.26 -4.37 16.64
N TYR A 111 6.35 -4.47 15.87
CA TYR A 111 6.31 -4.34 14.42
C TYR A 111 5.56 -5.51 13.78
N LEU A 112 5.03 -5.30 12.58
CA LEU A 112 4.26 -6.33 11.87
C LEU A 112 5.16 -7.49 11.43
N PRO A 113 4.90 -8.73 11.89
CA PRO A 113 5.65 -9.89 11.44
C PRO A 113 5.25 -10.27 9.99
N PRO A 114 6.18 -10.83 9.20
CA PRO A 114 5.88 -11.35 7.87
C PRO A 114 5.00 -12.60 7.95
N TYR A 115 3.96 -12.67 7.11
CA TYR A 115 2.99 -13.75 7.05
C TYR A 115 3.62 -15.14 6.98
N LEU A 116 4.67 -15.34 6.18
CA LEU A 116 5.30 -16.66 6.05
C LEU A 116 5.92 -17.13 7.37
N ALA A 117 6.47 -16.22 8.19
CA ALA A 117 6.95 -16.57 9.52
C ALA A 117 5.81 -16.93 10.48
N VAL A 118 4.68 -16.21 10.37
CA VAL A 118 3.46 -16.47 11.16
C VAL A 118 2.82 -17.81 10.78
N SER A 119 2.73 -18.10 9.48
CA SER A 119 2.08 -19.29 8.93
C SER A 119 2.82 -20.57 9.33
N VAL A 120 4.15 -20.57 9.29
CA VAL A 120 4.98 -21.74 9.60
C VAL A 120 5.07 -22.03 11.11
N SER A 121 5.06 -20.99 11.94
CA SER A 121 5.27 -21.16 13.39
C SER A 121 4.04 -21.70 14.13
N ASN A 122 2.87 -21.78 13.48
CA ASN A 122 1.55 -21.91 14.14
C ASN A 122 1.38 -20.93 15.31
N ALA A 123 2.22 -19.89 15.39
CA ALA A 123 2.19 -18.95 16.47
C ALA A 123 0.88 -18.19 16.32
N ASN A 124 0.22 -18.01 17.45
CA ASN A 124 -0.87 -17.06 17.56
C ASN A 124 -0.24 -15.66 17.39
N ALA A 125 0.08 -15.23 16.17
CA ALA A 125 0.53 -13.86 15.90
C ALA A 125 -0.53 -12.83 16.32
N THR A 126 -1.78 -13.29 16.39
CA THR A 126 -2.91 -12.63 17.08
C THR A 126 -2.69 -12.43 18.58
N ALA A 127 -1.85 -13.21 19.27
CA ALA A 127 -1.53 -12.99 20.70
C ALA A 127 -0.58 -11.82 20.94
N ALA A 128 0.13 -11.33 19.90
CA ALA A 128 0.91 -10.10 19.98
C ALA A 128 0.11 -8.84 19.61
N GLY A 129 -1.12 -8.98 19.12
CA GLY A 129 -2.05 -7.87 18.89
C GLY A 129 -1.74 -6.92 17.73
N ALA A 130 -0.48 -6.79 17.27
CA ALA A 130 -0.10 -5.75 16.30
C ALA A 130 -0.60 -5.99 14.86
N GLY A 131 -0.90 -7.24 14.46
CA GLY A 131 -1.33 -7.61 13.11
C GLY A 131 -0.27 -8.37 12.30
N VAL A 132 -0.37 -8.36 10.97
CA VAL A 132 0.48 -9.19 10.06
C VAL A 132 0.78 -8.46 8.76
N ASN A 133 1.99 -8.66 8.24
CA ASN A 133 2.40 -8.13 6.95
C ASN A 133 2.46 -9.24 5.88
N PHE A 134 1.65 -9.10 4.85
CA PHE A 134 1.52 -9.99 3.70
C PHE A 134 2.31 -9.52 2.46
N ALA A 135 2.91 -8.32 2.49
CA ALA A 135 3.65 -7.76 1.38
C ALA A 135 4.85 -8.64 0.99
N VAL A 136 5.16 -8.69 -0.30
CA VAL A 136 6.27 -9.49 -0.85
C VAL A 136 7.07 -8.65 -1.83
N ALA A 137 8.37 -8.54 -1.63
CA ALA A 137 9.25 -7.82 -2.55
C ALA A 137 9.19 -8.39 -3.98
N GLY A 138 9.02 -7.49 -4.95
CA GLY A 138 8.82 -7.86 -6.36
C GLY A 138 7.39 -8.26 -6.72
N ALA A 139 6.45 -8.20 -5.76
CA ALA A 139 5.06 -8.51 -6.04
C ALA A 139 4.46 -7.58 -7.10
N THR A 140 3.57 -8.14 -7.88
CA THR A 140 2.86 -7.47 -8.97
C THR A 140 1.38 -7.31 -8.65
N ALA A 141 0.75 -6.33 -9.27
CA ALA A 141 -0.71 -6.24 -9.28
C ALA A 141 -1.31 -7.37 -10.14
N ILE A 142 -0.72 -7.62 -11.31
CA ILE A 142 -1.09 -8.66 -12.25
C ILE A 142 -0.54 -10.01 -11.77
N GLU A 143 -1.31 -11.10 -11.95
CA GLU A 143 -0.87 -12.43 -11.55
C GLU A 143 0.32 -12.92 -12.38
N HIS A 144 1.20 -13.68 -11.73
CA HIS A 144 2.41 -14.25 -12.33
C HIS A 144 2.14 -15.01 -13.64
N ASP A 145 1.02 -15.72 -13.73
CA ASP A 145 0.59 -16.46 -14.92
C ASP A 145 0.59 -15.60 -16.20
N PHE A 146 0.25 -14.32 -16.09
CA PHE A 146 0.31 -13.41 -17.23
C PHE A 146 1.73 -13.25 -17.75
N PHE A 147 2.70 -13.02 -16.86
CA PHE A 147 4.10 -12.85 -17.25
C PHE A 147 4.68 -14.16 -17.80
N ALA A 148 4.33 -15.29 -17.19
CA ALA A 148 4.75 -16.61 -17.66
C ALA A 148 4.23 -16.94 -19.07
N ARG A 149 2.93 -16.71 -19.33
CA ARG A 149 2.33 -16.99 -20.64
C ARG A 149 2.83 -16.07 -21.75
N ASN A 150 3.35 -14.89 -21.40
CA ASN A 150 3.87 -13.93 -22.36
C ASN A 150 5.40 -13.94 -22.45
N ASN A 151 6.08 -14.96 -21.92
CA ASN A 151 7.55 -15.08 -21.91
C ASN A 151 8.27 -13.87 -21.29
N LEU A 152 7.64 -13.21 -20.32
CA LEU A 152 8.21 -12.09 -19.56
C LEU A 152 8.79 -12.53 -18.21
N SER A 153 8.78 -13.83 -17.92
CA SER A 153 9.26 -14.41 -16.66
C SER A 153 10.78 -14.47 -16.59
N ILE A 154 11.41 -13.34 -16.30
CA ILE A 154 12.79 -13.33 -15.82
C ILE A 154 12.72 -13.53 -14.31
N ASP A 155 12.82 -14.79 -13.85
CA ASP A 155 12.94 -15.21 -12.44
C ASP A 155 12.25 -14.24 -11.45
N VAL A 156 10.95 -14.05 -11.69
CA VAL A 156 10.13 -13.03 -11.03
C VAL A 156 9.51 -13.61 -9.76
N THR A 157 9.34 -12.77 -8.74
CA THR A 157 8.53 -13.09 -7.56
C THR A 157 7.14 -13.57 -8.01
N PRO A 158 6.73 -14.82 -7.73
CA PRO A 158 5.46 -15.35 -8.22
C PRO A 158 4.25 -14.84 -7.44
N GLN A 159 4.46 -14.21 -6.28
CA GLN A 159 3.40 -13.65 -5.47
C GLN A 159 2.90 -12.34 -6.06
N SER A 160 1.59 -12.27 -6.33
CA SER A 160 0.88 -11.04 -6.69
C SER A 160 0.12 -10.49 -5.49
N ILE A 161 -0.46 -9.29 -5.62
CA ILE A 161 -1.34 -8.72 -4.59
C ILE A 161 -2.55 -9.64 -4.29
N MET A 162 -3.04 -10.38 -5.29
CA MET A 162 -4.11 -11.37 -5.11
C MET A 162 -3.63 -12.61 -4.35
N THR A 163 -2.35 -12.98 -4.48
CA THR A 163 -1.75 -14.03 -3.63
C THR A 163 -1.75 -13.60 -2.17
N GLN A 164 -1.44 -12.33 -1.90
CA GLN A 164 -1.44 -11.77 -0.55
C GLN A 164 -2.85 -11.71 0.04
N LEU A 165 -3.88 -11.41 -0.77
CA LEU A 165 -5.28 -11.49 -0.34
C LEU A 165 -5.67 -12.92 0.07
N GLY A 166 -5.26 -13.93 -0.69
CA GLY A 166 -5.50 -15.34 -0.33
C GLY A 166 -4.77 -15.75 0.97
N TRP A 167 -3.57 -15.20 1.22
CA TRP A 167 -2.88 -15.39 2.50
C TRP A 167 -3.61 -14.75 3.67
N PHE A 168 -4.21 -13.57 3.45
CA PHE A 168 -5.05 -12.92 4.43
C PHE A 168 -6.31 -13.75 4.74
N ASP A 169 -6.97 -14.31 3.73
CA ASP A 169 -8.10 -15.23 3.94
C ASP A 169 -7.71 -16.43 4.79
N ALA A 170 -6.61 -17.07 4.44
CA ALA A 170 -6.08 -18.19 5.22
C ALA A 170 -5.72 -17.77 6.67
N HIS A 171 -5.23 -16.55 6.86
CA HIS A 171 -4.96 -16.01 8.18
C HIS A 171 -6.24 -15.85 9.01
N LEU A 172 -7.28 -15.23 8.45
CA LEU A 172 -8.57 -15.03 9.12
C LEU A 172 -9.24 -16.35 9.49
N LEU A 173 -9.19 -17.34 8.59
CA LEU A 173 -9.75 -18.68 8.82
C LEU A 173 -9.05 -19.42 9.96
N ARG A 174 -7.73 -19.26 10.10
CA ARG A 174 -6.95 -19.89 11.18
C ARG A 174 -7.19 -19.23 12.54
N SER A 175 -7.61 -17.97 12.57
CA SER A 175 -7.91 -17.21 13.78
C SER A 175 -9.35 -17.41 14.31
N SER A 176 -10.02 -18.48 13.89
CA SER A 176 -11.46 -18.77 14.06
C SER A 176 -11.94 -18.89 15.52
N SER A 177 -12.17 -17.73 16.12
CA SER A 177 -13.28 -17.48 17.06
C SER A 177 -14.17 -16.40 16.44
N SER A 178 -15.39 -16.20 16.93
CA SER A 178 -16.31 -15.12 16.52
C SER A 178 -15.72 -13.70 16.58
N SER A 179 -14.50 -13.54 17.11
CA SER A 179 -13.72 -12.32 17.15
C SER A 179 -12.91 -12.01 15.89
N SER A 180 -12.71 -12.93 14.93
CA SER A 180 -11.79 -12.70 13.79
C SER A 180 -12.35 -11.73 12.74
N ALA A 181 -13.65 -11.81 12.43
CA ALA A 181 -14.33 -10.83 11.58
C ALA A 181 -14.42 -9.45 12.26
N ALA A 182 -14.64 -9.42 13.59
CA ALA A 182 -14.61 -8.19 14.37
C ALA A 182 -13.20 -7.59 14.46
N ALA A 183 -12.16 -8.42 14.54
CA ALA A 183 -10.76 -7.99 14.54
C ALA A 183 -10.30 -7.49 13.16
N ALA A 184 -10.89 -7.98 12.07
CA ALA A 184 -10.70 -7.41 10.74
C ALA A 184 -11.47 -6.09 10.57
N ALA A 185 -12.67 -5.97 11.13
CA ALA A 185 -13.49 -4.76 11.04
C ALA A 185 -12.89 -3.54 11.80
N ASP A 186 -12.04 -3.79 12.79
CA ASP A 186 -11.34 -2.75 13.60
C ASP A 186 -9.83 -2.70 13.31
N ALA A 187 -9.37 -3.35 12.22
CA ALA A 187 -7.97 -3.29 11.79
C ALA A 187 -7.73 -2.14 10.82
N LEU A 188 -6.53 -1.57 10.88
CA LEU A 188 -6.05 -0.72 9.80
C LEU A 188 -5.50 -1.59 8.68
N PHE A 189 -5.93 -1.37 7.45
CA PHE A 189 -5.38 -2.01 6.27
C PHE A 189 -4.39 -1.07 5.59
N TRP A 190 -3.12 -1.45 5.58
CA TRP A 190 -2.08 -0.75 4.83
C TRP A 190 -1.90 -1.43 3.48
N VAL A 191 -2.24 -0.73 2.40
CA VAL A 191 -1.93 -1.17 1.03
C VAL A 191 -0.79 -0.29 0.51
N GLY A 192 0.43 -0.82 0.59
CA GLY A 192 1.63 -0.17 0.09
C GLY A 192 1.71 -0.18 -1.43
N GLU A 193 2.83 0.30 -1.96
CA GLU A 193 3.10 0.32 -3.40
C GLU A 193 2.86 -1.05 -4.02
N ILE A 194 2.19 -1.03 -5.17
CA ILE A 194 2.05 -2.17 -6.05
C ILE A 194 1.84 -1.66 -7.48
N GLY A 195 2.40 -2.35 -8.47
CA GLY A 195 2.27 -1.99 -9.88
C GLY A 195 3.57 -1.60 -10.56
N ALA A 196 4.55 -1.05 -9.83
CA ALA A 196 5.85 -0.69 -10.43
C ALA A 196 6.58 -1.92 -10.99
N ASN A 197 6.49 -3.06 -10.30
CA ASN A 197 7.08 -4.33 -10.74
C ASN A 197 6.44 -4.83 -12.06
N ASP A 198 5.14 -4.60 -12.27
CA ASP A 198 4.44 -4.97 -13.51
C ASP A 198 5.04 -4.26 -14.74
N TYR A 199 5.42 -2.99 -14.58
CA TYR A 199 6.12 -2.24 -15.63
C TYR A 199 7.58 -2.66 -15.74
N ALA A 200 8.28 -2.86 -14.61
CA ALA A 200 9.67 -3.27 -14.64
C ALA A 200 9.88 -4.57 -15.43
N TYR A 201 9.03 -5.58 -15.19
CA TYR A 201 9.13 -6.86 -15.88
C TYR A 201 8.77 -6.78 -17.37
N THR A 202 7.89 -5.86 -17.76
CA THR A 202 7.52 -5.66 -19.18
C THR A 202 8.58 -4.85 -19.95
N VAL A 203 9.24 -3.88 -19.29
CA VAL A 203 10.32 -3.07 -19.87
C VAL A 203 11.58 -3.90 -20.09
N VAL A 204 11.96 -4.76 -19.15
CA VAL A 204 13.15 -5.63 -19.30
C VAL A 204 12.94 -6.66 -20.41
N ALA A 205 11.69 -7.08 -20.66
CA ALA A 205 11.35 -8.04 -21.70
C ALA A 205 11.18 -7.45 -23.12
N ARG A 206 11.45 -6.14 -23.33
CA ARG A 206 11.38 -5.38 -24.60
C ARG A 206 10.00 -5.40 -25.28
N ASP A 207 9.30 -4.26 -25.28
CA ASP A 207 8.15 -3.83 -26.14
C ASP A 207 7.14 -4.87 -26.64
N THR A 208 7.06 -6.05 -26.02
CA THR A 208 6.21 -7.16 -26.49
C THR A 208 4.76 -6.94 -26.07
N ILE A 209 4.55 -6.15 -25.00
CA ILE A 209 3.23 -5.83 -24.47
C ILE A 209 3.01 -4.31 -24.46
N PRO A 210 1.86 -3.82 -25.00
CA PRO A 210 1.53 -2.40 -24.93
C PRO A 210 1.45 -1.88 -23.49
N PRO A 211 2.11 -0.77 -23.13
CA PRO A 211 2.05 -0.20 -21.77
C PRO A 211 0.63 0.11 -21.29
N LYS A 212 -0.27 0.47 -22.22
CA LYS A 212 -1.69 0.70 -21.92
C LYS A 212 -2.38 -0.58 -21.40
N LEU A 213 -2.02 -1.75 -21.93
CA LEU A 213 -2.60 -3.02 -21.49
C LEU A 213 -2.17 -3.34 -20.05
N VAL A 214 -0.87 -3.24 -19.78
CA VAL A 214 -0.29 -3.43 -18.43
C VAL A 214 -0.96 -2.48 -17.43
N ARG A 215 -1.08 -1.20 -17.78
CA ARG A 215 -1.77 -0.21 -16.96
C ARG A 215 -3.21 -0.60 -16.66
N THR A 216 -3.98 -0.94 -17.69
CA THR A 216 -5.40 -1.31 -17.52
C THR A 216 -5.54 -2.55 -16.64
N MET A 217 -4.71 -3.57 -16.86
CA MET A 217 -4.75 -4.80 -16.06
C MET A 217 -4.33 -4.54 -14.61
N ALA A 218 -3.24 -3.81 -14.37
CA ALA A 218 -2.80 -3.47 -13.02
C ALA A 218 -3.89 -2.70 -12.25
N VAL A 219 -4.51 -1.68 -12.87
CA VAL A 219 -5.61 -0.94 -12.26
C VAL A 219 -6.78 -1.87 -11.93
N GLN A 220 -7.20 -2.73 -12.86
CA GLN A 220 -8.28 -3.70 -12.62
C GLN A 220 -7.98 -4.64 -11.45
N ARG A 221 -6.73 -5.10 -11.31
CA ARG A 221 -6.34 -6.01 -10.22
C ARG A 221 -6.26 -5.31 -8.86
N VAL A 222 -5.74 -4.08 -8.82
CA VAL A 222 -5.76 -3.28 -7.58
C VAL A 222 -7.20 -2.97 -7.18
N THR A 223 -8.07 -2.62 -8.12
CA THR A 223 -9.50 -2.41 -7.85
C THR A 223 -10.14 -3.67 -7.28
N ALA A 224 -9.97 -4.83 -7.92
CA ALA A 224 -10.52 -6.09 -7.44
C ALA A 224 -9.97 -6.48 -6.05
N PHE A 225 -8.70 -6.18 -5.77
CA PHE A 225 -8.10 -6.39 -4.46
C PHE A 225 -8.77 -5.53 -3.38
N VAL A 226 -8.94 -4.22 -3.65
CA VAL A 226 -9.62 -3.30 -2.73
C VAL A 226 -11.09 -3.71 -2.52
N GLU A 227 -11.80 -4.06 -3.59
CA GLU A 227 -13.16 -4.61 -3.52
C GLU A 227 -13.19 -5.87 -2.65
N GLY A 228 -12.24 -6.79 -2.83
CA GLY A 228 -12.11 -7.99 -2.00
C GLY A 228 -11.90 -7.67 -0.51
N LEU A 229 -11.08 -6.66 -0.18
CA LEU A 229 -10.95 -6.20 1.21
C LEU A 229 -12.27 -5.64 1.75
N LEU A 230 -12.98 -4.83 0.96
CA LEU A 230 -14.26 -4.25 1.34
C LEU A 230 -15.33 -5.32 1.62
N GLU A 231 -15.44 -6.34 0.78
CA GLU A 231 -16.34 -7.49 0.98
C GLU A 231 -16.09 -8.24 2.30
N ARG A 232 -14.86 -8.17 2.83
CA ARG A 232 -14.46 -8.80 4.10
C ARG A 232 -14.70 -7.89 5.31
N GLY A 233 -15.34 -6.75 5.12
CA GLY A 233 -15.65 -5.79 6.18
C GLY A 233 -14.46 -4.95 6.63
N ALA A 234 -13.37 -4.90 5.85
CA ALA A 234 -12.11 -4.22 6.18
C ALA A 234 -12.25 -2.72 6.52
N TYR A 235 -13.39 -2.10 6.18
CA TYR A 235 -13.63 -0.68 6.37
C TYR A 235 -15.00 -0.35 6.97
N ASN A 236 -15.71 -1.33 7.56
CA ASN A 236 -17.11 -1.19 7.95
C ASN A 236 -17.99 -0.59 6.83
N PHE A 237 -17.56 -0.79 5.58
CA PHE A 237 -18.22 -0.31 4.37
C PHE A 237 -19.14 -1.42 3.86
N ASP A 238 -20.42 -1.10 3.76
CA ASP A 238 -21.44 -1.98 3.20
C ASP A 238 -21.87 -1.44 1.84
N LEU A 239 -21.54 -2.18 0.78
CA LEU A 239 -21.90 -1.83 -0.60
C LEU A 239 -23.43 -1.68 -0.79
N PHE A 240 -24.22 -2.36 0.04
CA PHE A 240 -25.68 -2.33 0.01
C PHE A 240 -26.27 -1.32 1.01
N ALA A 241 -25.45 -0.69 1.86
CA ALA A 241 -25.81 0.38 2.77
C ALA A 241 -24.84 1.56 2.64
N THR A 242 -24.85 2.18 1.46
CA THR A 242 -24.07 3.39 1.16
C THR A 242 -24.66 4.64 1.81
N CYS A 243 -23.84 5.68 1.98
CA CYS A 243 -24.28 6.93 2.60
C CYS A 243 -25.46 7.54 1.84
N GLY A 244 -26.57 7.82 2.54
CA GLY A 244 -27.83 8.29 1.95
C GLY A 244 -28.81 7.17 1.56
N SER A 245 -28.44 5.90 1.70
CA SER A 245 -29.41 4.79 1.61
C SER A 245 -30.37 4.79 2.80
N PRO A 246 -31.58 4.21 2.67
CA PRO A 246 -32.54 4.10 3.78
C PRO A 246 -31.99 3.37 5.01
N GLN A 247 -30.98 2.51 4.83
CA GLN A 247 -30.35 1.73 5.89
C GLN A 247 -29.31 2.54 6.68
N VAL A 248 -28.77 3.63 6.12
CA VAL A 248 -27.77 4.50 6.77
C VAL A 248 -28.44 5.75 7.29
N THR A 249 -28.74 5.77 8.59
CA THR A 249 -29.51 6.85 9.22
C THR A 249 -28.66 7.94 9.89
N THR A 250 -27.36 7.70 10.05
CA THR A 250 -26.47 8.61 10.78
C THR A 250 -25.14 8.77 10.06
N ALA A 251 -24.75 10.01 9.76
CA ALA A 251 -23.42 10.36 9.26
C ALA A 251 -22.44 10.59 10.43
N CYS A 252 -21.13 10.47 10.16
CA CYS A 252 -20.09 10.76 11.15
C CYS A 252 -20.21 12.20 11.68
N ALA A 253 -20.14 12.38 13.00
CA ALA A 253 -20.36 13.69 13.64
C ALA A 253 -19.28 14.74 13.31
N ARG A 254 -18.07 14.32 12.90
CA ARG A 254 -16.92 15.19 12.62
C ARG A 254 -16.20 14.75 11.34
N PRO A 255 -16.78 14.93 10.15
CA PRO A 255 -16.24 14.39 8.90
C PRO A 255 -14.86 14.95 8.54
N ALA A 256 -14.49 16.14 9.02
CA ALA A 256 -13.18 16.73 8.75
C ALA A 256 -11.99 15.97 9.37
N GLU A 257 -12.24 15.04 10.30
CA GLU A 257 -11.20 14.23 10.96
C GLU A 257 -10.92 12.89 10.26
N TYR A 258 -11.61 12.61 9.16
CA TYR A 258 -11.53 11.35 8.43
C TYR A 258 -11.04 11.56 7.00
N VAL A 259 -10.40 10.54 6.42
CA VAL A 259 -9.93 10.56 5.03
C VAL A 259 -11.09 10.37 4.05
N ASN A 260 -11.99 9.43 4.35
CA ASN A 260 -13.16 9.09 3.53
C ASN A 260 -14.47 9.47 4.24
N TRP A 261 -15.44 9.95 3.46
CA TRP A 261 -16.78 10.33 3.94
C TRP A 261 -17.74 9.13 3.99
N ASP A 262 -17.68 8.25 3.00
CA ASP A 262 -18.61 7.11 2.80
C ASP A 262 -17.91 5.80 2.47
N GLY A 263 -16.60 5.70 2.75
CA GLY A 263 -15.77 4.54 2.41
C GLY A 263 -15.27 4.49 0.97
N VAL A 264 -15.75 5.38 0.07
CA VAL A 264 -15.30 5.47 -1.33
C VAL A 264 -14.75 6.86 -1.64
N HIS A 265 -15.48 7.91 -1.27
CA HIS A 265 -15.14 9.30 -1.55
C HIS A 265 -14.38 9.92 -0.40
N MET A 266 -13.40 10.78 -0.72
CA MET A 266 -12.68 11.55 0.28
C MET A 266 -13.57 12.59 0.97
N THR A 267 -13.25 12.92 2.22
CA THR A 267 -13.85 14.07 2.89
C THR A 267 -13.33 15.37 2.27
N GLU A 268 -14.07 16.47 2.44
CA GLU A 268 -13.62 17.80 2.00
C GLU A 268 -12.25 18.16 2.59
N ALA A 269 -12.01 17.82 3.86
CA ALA A 269 -10.74 18.07 4.53
C ALA A 269 -9.59 17.34 3.85
N MET A 270 -9.79 16.08 3.46
CA MET A 270 -8.78 15.32 2.73
C MET A 270 -8.59 15.84 1.30
N TYR A 271 -9.68 16.20 0.60
CA TYR A 271 -9.57 16.86 -0.71
C TYR A 271 -8.73 18.14 -0.64
N LYS A 272 -8.84 18.90 0.45
CA LYS A 272 -8.01 20.10 0.69
C LYS A 272 -6.54 19.77 0.86
N VAL A 273 -6.20 18.68 1.57
CA VAL A 273 -4.81 18.20 1.71
C VAL A 273 -4.24 17.78 0.36
N VAL A 274 -4.98 16.97 -0.40
CA VAL A 274 -4.57 16.51 -1.74
C VAL A 274 -4.40 17.68 -2.71
N ALA A 275 -5.36 18.62 -2.73
CA ALA A 275 -5.24 19.84 -3.52
C ALA A 275 -4.01 20.68 -3.11
N GLY A 276 -3.71 20.75 -1.81
CA GLY A 276 -2.51 21.37 -1.28
C GLY A 276 -1.23 20.76 -1.84
N MET A 277 -1.13 19.43 -1.88
CA MET A 277 0.03 18.73 -2.45
C MET A 277 0.26 19.11 -3.93
N PHE A 278 -0.81 19.26 -4.73
CA PHE A 278 -0.69 19.63 -6.14
C PHE A 278 -0.42 21.12 -6.38
N PHE A 279 -0.98 22.02 -5.55
CA PHE A 279 -1.02 23.46 -5.83
C PHE A 279 -0.07 24.31 -4.97
N SER A 280 0.28 23.86 -3.76
CA SER A 280 1.06 24.66 -2.80
C SER A 280 2.58 24.63 -3.02
N GLY A 281 3.07 23.83 -3.98
CA GLY A 281 4.46 23.86 -4.44
C GLY A 281 5.32 22.67 -4.02
N ASP A 282 4.74 21.63 -3.41
CA ASP A 282 5.45 20.49 -2.81
C ASP A 282 5.96 19.43 -3.81
N GLY A 283 6.32 19.83 -5.03
CA GLY A 283 7.06 18.97 -5.97
C GLY A 283 6.25 17.87 -6.68
N TYR A 284 4.95 17.74 -6.41
CA TYR A 284 4.09 16.71 -7.02
C TYR A 284 3.66 17.02 -8.47
N CYS A 285 3.72 18.28 -8.91
CA CYS A 285 3.47 18.70 -10.29
C CYS A 285 4.78 19.14 -10.96
N ARG A 286 5.08 18.64 -12.17
CA ARG A 286 6.19 19.15 -13.01
C ARG A 286 5.72 19.49 -14.43
N PRO A 287 5.85 20.76 -14.87
CA PRO A 287 6.30 21.94 -14.10
C PRO A 287 5.34 22.27 -12.94
N ALA A 288 5.81 22.98 -11.92
CA ALA A 288 4.97 23.26 -10.74
C ALA A 288 3.74 24.08 -11.17
N PHE A 289 2.63 23.92 -10.47
CA PHE A 289 1.37 24.58 -10.83
C PHE A 289 1.51 26.12 -10.94
N LYS A 290 2.26 26.73 -10.02
CA LYS A 290 2.63 28.16 -10.08
C LYS A 290 3.35 28.55 -11.37
N ASP A 291 4.20 27.66 -11.89
CA ASP A 291 4.99 27.90 -13.09
C ASP A 291 4.10 27.80 -14.33
N LEU A 292 3.17 26.84 -14.36
CA LEU A 292 2.13 26.75 -15.41
C LEU A 292 1.29 28.02 -15.49
N LEU A 293 0.85 28.55 -14.33
CA LEU A 293 0.12 29.82 -14.26
C LEU A 293 0.98 30.98 -14.77
N ALA A 294 2.26 31.05 -14.36
CA ALA A 294 3.18 32.07 -14.81
C ALA A 294 3.50 31.97 -16.32
N MET A 295 3.54 30.76 -16.88
CA MET A 295 3.72 30.54 -18.33
C MET A 295 2.50 31.03 -19.11
N LYS A 296 1.28 30.70 -18.65
CA LYS A 296 0.04 31.16 -19.28
C LYS A 296 -0.12 32.68 -19.20
N ALA A 297 0.19 33.28 -18.06
CA ALA A 297 0.16 34.74 -17.90
C ALA A 297 1.17 35.47 -18.82
N ARG A 298 2.29 34.82 -19.16
CA ARG A 298 3.27 35.33 -20.13
C ARG A 298 2.80 35.19 -21.58
N GLN A 299 2.02 34.16 -21.90
CA GLN A 299 1.44 33.96 -23.24
C GLN A 299 0.24 34.88 -23.54
N GLY A 300 -0.35 35.50 -22.51
CA GLY A 300 -1.51 36.39 -22.64
C GLY A 300 -1.21 37.88 -22.61
N LYS A 301 0.06 38.30 -22.68
CA LYS A 301 0.42 39.71 -22.86
C LYS A 301 0.65 39.99 -24.36
N PRO A 302 0.03 41.03 -24.92
CA PRO A 302 0.35 41.48 -26.28
C PRO A 302 1.82 41.86 -26.41
#